data_AF-A0A9D4AKZ2-F1
#
_entry.id   AF-A0A9D4AKZ2-F1
#
_cell.length_a   1.000
_cell.length_b   1.000
_cell.length_c   1.000
_cell.angle_alpha   90.00
_cell.angle_beta   90.00
_cell.angle_gamma   90.00
#
_symmetry.space_group_name_H-M   'P 1'
#
loop_
_entity.id
_entity.type
_entity.pdbx_description
1 polymer ?
#
loop_
_entity_poly.entity_id
_entity_poly.type
_entity_poly.pdbx_seq_one_letter_code
_entity_poly.pdbx_strand_id
1 'polypeptide(L)'
;MEKIKLAQWGEKLKTSGAQISKMFSGKMIEILQGSTLELKMVDQATFETLEEANWGMNMSICSIINSEELNGTEIVWAIKSKISGKNVMSQRLSLELLEACTMNCARVASKVVSEKVLQEMVKMIENPVTSCGYKKCFAVDSCLGTV
;
A
#
# COMPACT_ATOMS: atom_id res chain seq x y z
N MET A 1 -36.89 -20.02 40.03
CA MET A 1 -37.08 -18.84 39.14
C MET A 1 -35.97 -18.69 38.09
N GLU A 2 -35.22 -19.74 37.71
CA GLU A 2 -34.07 -19.61 36.78
C GLU A 2 -34.27 -20.28 35.41
N LYS A 3 -35.19 -21.26 35.29
CA LYS A 3 -35.44 -21.96 34.02
C LYS A 3 -36.18 -21.11 32.96
N ILE A 4 -36.98 -20.14 33.40
CA ILE A 4 -37.79 -19.30 32.51
C ILE A 4 -36.90 -18.27 31.77
N LYS A 5 -35.84 -17.77 32.41
CA LYS A 5 -34.89 -16.80 31.81
C LYS A 5 -34.07 -17.42 30.67
N LEU A 6 -33.67 -18.69 30.79
CA LEU A 6 -32.90 -19.41 29.77
C LEU A 6 -33.70 -19.67 28.49
N ALA A 7 -34.99 -19.96 28.61
CA ALA A 7 -35.87 -20.14 27.45
C ALA A 7 -36.06 -18.84 26.66
N GLN A 8 -36.25 -17.70 27.35
CA GLN A 8 -36.35 -16.38 26.70
C GLN A 8 -35.07 -15.95 25.97
N TRP A 9 -33.90 -16.28 26.52
CA TRP A 9 -32.61 -16.00 25.86
C TRP A 9 -32.38 -16.90 24.64
N GLY A 10 -32.80 -18.17 24.71
CA GLY A 10 -32.71 -19.12 23.60
C GLY A 10 -33.58 -18.74 22.39
N GLU A 11 -34.77 -18.19 22.62
CA GLU A 11 -35.65 -17.72 21.53
C GLU A 11 -35.17 -16.41 20.89
N LYS A 12 -34.57 -15.50 21.67
CA LYS A 12 -33.94 -14.28 21.14
C LYS A 12 -32.68 -14.57 20.30
N LEU A 13 -31.98 -15.67 20.54
CA LEU A 13 -30.80 -16.07 19.75
C LEU A 13 -31.16 -16.72 18.41
N LYS A 14 -32.26 -17.48 18.34
CA LYS A 14 -32.72 -18.11 17.08
C LYS A 14 -33.16 -17.08 16.03
N THR A 15 -33.76 -15.97 16.47
CA THR A 15 -34.20 -14.88 15.59
C THR A 15 -33.07 -13.97 15.14
N SER A 16 -31.97 -13.88 15.91
CA SER A 16 -30.76 -13.15 15.51
C SER A 16 -29.99 -13.90 14.42
N GLY A 17 -29.77 -15.22 14.58
CA GLY A 17 -28.94 -16.01 13.66
C GLY A 17 -29.45 -16.12 12.21
N ALA A 18 -30.77 -16.11 12.00
CA ALA A 18 -31.37 -16.27 10.67
C ALA A 18 -31.37 -14.97 9.82
N GLN A 19 -31.22 -13.80 10.45
CA GLN A 19 -31.17 -12.52 9.72
C GLN A 19 -29.75 -12.08 9.37
N ILE A 20 -28.74 -12.40 10.19
CA ILE A 20 -27.34 -12.09 9.87
C ILE A 20 -26.85 -12.89 8.65
N SER A 21 -27.37 -14.09 8.43
CA SER A 21 -27.03 -14.92 7.26
C SER A 21 -27.52 -14.30 5.93
N LYS A 22 -28.60 -13.49 5.97
CA LYS A 22 -29.22 -12.92 4.76
C LYS A 22 -28.68 -11.54 4.36
N MET A 23 -27.86 -10.91 5.21
CA MET A 23 -27.23 -9.61 4.92
C MET A 23 -25.85 -9.73 4.25
N PHE A 24 -25.25 -10.90 4.18
CA PHE A 24 -23.99 -11.14 3.46
C PHE A 24 -24.26 -11.73 2.07
N SER A 25 -25.06 -11.02 1.28
CA SER A 25 -25.21 -11.31 -0.15
C SER A 25 -23.94 -10.87 -0.88
N GLY A 26 -23.04 -11.83 -1.13
CA GLY A 26 -22.12 -11.88 -2.27
C GLY A 26 -21.05 -10.80 -2.45
N LYS A 27 -20.97 -9.77 -1.59
CA LYS A 27 -20.01 -8.65 -1.74
C LYS A 27 -19.18 -8.34 -0.49
N MET A 28 -19.21 -9.21 0.52
CA MET A 28 -18.49 -8.98 1.78
C MET A 28 -17.71 -10.20 2.29
N ILE A 29 -17.05 -10.91 1.37
CA ILE A 29 -15.90 -11.78 1.68
C ILE A 29 -14.64 -11.17 1.01
N GLU A 30 -14.43 -9.86 1.22
CA GLU A 30 -13.17 -9.18 0.86
C GLU A 30 -12.64 -8.31 2.02
N ILE A 31 -13.39 -8.20 3.12
CA ILE A 31 -13.05 -7.32 4.25
C ILE A 31 -12.21 -8.06 5.33
N LEU A 32 -11.81 -9.32 5.07
CA LEU A 32 -10.91 -10.09 5.94
C LEU A 32 -9.58 -10.48 5.27
N GLN A 33 -9.31 -9.98 4.06
CA GLN A 33 -8.00 -10.02 3.40
C GLN A 33 -7.60 -8.60 2.96
N GLY A 34 -7.62 -7.66 3.90
CA GLY A 34 -7.41 -6.21 3.70
C GLY A 34 -6.02 -5.76 3.22
N SER A 35 -5.48 -6.41 2.19
CA SER A 35 -4.39 -5.89 1.39
C SER A 35 -4.61 -6.35 -0.04
N THR A 36 -4.85 -5.39 -0.94
CA THR A 36 -4.82 -5.60 -2.39
C THR A 36 -3.48 -6.22 -2.79
N LEU A 37 -3.44 -6.86 -3.96
CA LEU A 37 -2.22 -7.52 -4.46
C LEU A 37 -1.10 -6.49 -4.62
N GLU A 38 -1.46 -5.29 -5.06
CA GLU A 38 -0.63 -4.09 -5.18
C GLU A 38 0.05 -3.73 -3.85
N LEU A 39 -0.73 -3.66 -2.76
CA LEU A 39 -0.21 -3.34 -1.44
C LEU A 39 0.77 -4.41 -0.94
N LYS A 40 0.46 -5.69 -1.12
CA LYS A 40 1.36 -6.80 -0.76
C LYS A 40 2.70 -6.72 -1.49
N MET A 41 2.66 -6.47 -2.78
CA MET A 41 3.88 -6.41 -3.60
C MET A 41 4.75 -5.21 -3.22
N VAL A 42 4.14 -4.05 -3.00
CA VAL A 42 4.88 -2.86 -2.52
C VAL A 42 5.42 -3.10 -1.11
N ASP A 43 4.65 -3.70 -0.21
CA ASP A 43 5.09 -4.05 1.15
C ASP A 43 6.30 -4.98 1.15
N GLN A 44 6.31 -6.00 0.27
CA GLN A 44 7.42 -6.93 0.13
C GLN A 44 8.66 -6.26 -0.48
N ALA A 45 8.50 -5.45 -1.52
CA ALA A 45 9.59 -4.75 -2.18
C ALA A 45 10.22 -3.65 -1.30
N THR A 46 9.46 -3.12 -0.33
CA THR A 46 9.85 -1.99 0.53
C THR A 46 9.92 -2.37 2.01
N PHE A 47 10.10 -3.66 2.29
CA PHE A 47 10.11 -4.20 3.63
C PHE A 47 11.29 -3.66 4.45
N GLU A 48 11.04 -3.24 5.69
CA GLU A 48 12.01 -2.47 6.48
C GLU A 48 13.27 -3.24 6.89
N THR A 49 13.24 -4.57 6.84
CA THR A 49 14.40 -5.42 7.14
C THR A 49 15.31 -5.63 5.93
N LEU A 50 14.95 -5.11 4.75
CA LEU A 50 15.81 -5.17 3.57
C LEU A 50 16.91 -4.10 3.70
N GLU A 51 18.15 -4.50 3.48
CA GLU A 51 19.30 -3.57 3.47
C GLU A 51 19.35 -2.77 2.14
N GLU A 52 18.93 -3.39 1.05
CA GLU A 52 18.99 -2.85 -0.32
C GLU A 52 17.74 -3.21 -1.13
N ALA A 53 17.52 -2.48 -2.23
CA ALA A 53 16.39 -2.74 -3.12
C ALA A 53 16.48 -4.13 -3.74
N ASN A 54 15.36 -4.85 -3.71
CA ASN A 54 15.19 -6.08 -4.45
C ASN A 54 14.82 -5.74 -5.90
N TRP A 55 15.83 -5.53 -6.74
CA TRP A 55 15.63 -5.21 -8.16
C TRP A 55 14.81 -6.25 -8.90
N GLY A 56 14.91 -7.53 -8.52
CA GLY A 56 14.07 -8.58 -9.10
C GLY A 56 12.58 -8.34 -8.83
N MET A 57 12.21 -7.98 -7.59
CA MET A 57 10.83 -7.61 -7.25
C MET A 57 10.42 -6.30 -7.93
N ASN A 58 11.28 -5.28 -7.95
CA ASN A 58 10.96 -4.00 -8.59
C ASN A 58 10.67 -4.17 -10.08
N MET A 59 11.48 -4.97 -10.80
CA MET A 59 11.26 -5.25 -12.21
C MET A 59 10.02 -6.13 -12.44
N SER A 60 9.73 -7.07 -11.53
CA SER A 60 8.48 -7.84 -11.58
C SER A 60 7.26 -6.92 -11.43
N ILE A 61 7.28 -5.98 -10.49
CA ILE A 61 6.22 -4.97 -10.34
C ILE A 61 6.08 -4.13 -11.62
N CYS A 62 7.18 -3.65 -12.20
CA CYS A 62 7.15 -2.88 -13.44
C CYS A 62 6.57 -3.69 -14.61
N SER A 63 6.93 -4.97 -14.71
CA SER A 63 6.39 -5.88 -15.73
C SER A 63 4.87 -6.02 -15.60
N ILE A 64 4.37 -6.17 -14.37
CA ILE A 64 2.94 -6.36 -14.10
C ILE A 64 2.15 -5.06 -14.33
N ILE A 65 2.72 -3.90 -13.98
CA ILE A 65 2.13 -2.60 -14.33
C ILE A 65 2.03 -2.44 -15.85
N ASN A 66 3.07 -2.84 -16.58
CA ASN A 66 3.12 -2.74 -18.03
C ASN A 66 2.19 -3.75 -18.74
N SER A 67 1.89 -4.90 -18.13
CA SER A 67 0.88 -5.84 -18.63
C SER A 67 -0.56 -5.42 -18.30
N GLU A 68 -0.75 -4.29 -17.60
CA GLU A 68 -2.05 -3.78 -17.12
C GLU A 68 -2.81 -4.74 -16.19
N GLU A 69 -2.10 -5.72 -15.61
CA GLU A 69 -2.65 -6.69 -14.64
C GLU A 69 -2.91 -6.09 -13.26
N LEU A 70 -2.20 -4.99 -12.93
CA LEU A 70 -2.40 -4.24 -11.69
C LEU A 70 -2.76 -2.78 -11.97
N ASN A 71 -3.52 -2.19 -11.05
CA ASN A 71 -3.85 -0.79 -11.12
C ASN A 71 -2.62 0.06 -10.74
N GLY A 72 -1.95 0.63 -11.75
CA GLY A 72 -0.79 1.48 -11.52
C GLY A 72 -1.06 2.68 -10.58
N THR A 73 -2.30 3.13 -10.44
CA THR A 73 -2.67 4.17 -9.46
C THR A 73 -2.60 3.65 -8.03
N GLU A 74 -3.04 2.41 -7.79
CA GLU A 74 -2.97 1.78 -6.46
C GLU A 74 -1.53 1.50 -6.05
N ILE A 75 -0.67 1.10 -6.99
CA ILE A 75 0.78 0.97 -6.74
C ILE A 75 1.38 2.32 -6.31
N VAL A 76 1.09 3.39 -7.06
CA VAL A 76 1.58 4.74 -6.72
C VAL A 76 1.06 5.19 -5.36
N TRP A 77 -0.19 4.90 -5.03
CA TRP A 77 -0.79 5.21 -3.74
C TRP A 77 -0.13 4.42 -2.58
N ALA A 78 0.15 3.14 -2.80
CA ALA A 78 0.87 2.29 -1.84
C ALA A 78 2.29 2.83 -1.59
N ILE A 79 3.03 3.17 -2.65
CA ILE A 79 4.37 3.78 -2.56
C ILE A 79 4.31 5.11 -1.82
N LYS A 80 3.35 5.98 -2.16
CA LYS A 80 3.14 7.26 -1.46
C LYS A 80 2.89 7.08 0.03
N SER A 81 2.11 6.06 0.41
CA SER A 81 1.84 5.74 1.81
C SER A 81 3.10 5.34 2.57
N LYS A 82 4.03 4.62 1.92
CA LYS A 82 5.35 4.31 2.50
C LYS A 82 6.24 5.52 2.65
N ILE A 83 6.27 6.40 1.65
CA ILE A 83 7.01 7.68 1.69
C ILE A 83 6.53 8.55 2.86
N SER A 84 5.21 8.59 3.08
CA SER A 84 4.57 9.33 4.18
C SER A 84 4.80 8.71 5.57
N GLY A 85 5.38 7.51 5.62
CA GLY A 85 5.65 6.77 6.86
C GLY A 85 6.81 7.37 7.68
N LYS A 86 7.22 6.63 8.73
CA LYS A 86 8.35 7.01 9.60
C LYS A 86 9.58 6.14 9.42
N ASN A 87 9.42 4.95 8.83
CA ASN A 87 10.53 4.02 8.67
C ASN A 87 11.46 4.49 7.55
N VAL A 88 12.68 4.86 7.92
CA VAL A 88 13.71 5.40 7.03
C VAL A 88 14.08 4.42 5.91
N MET A 89 14.18 3.13 6.21
CA MET A 89 14.52 2.10 5.22
C MET A 89 13.39 1.89 4.23
N SER A 90 12.17 1.76 4.74
CA SER A 90 10.98 1.60 3.89
C SER A 90 10.77 2.81 2.98
N GLN A 91 10.97 4.03 3.48
CA GLN A 91 10.94 5.26 2.67
C GLN A 91 11.98 5.22 1.55
N ARG A 92 13.24 4.90 1.86
CA ARG A 92 14.32 4.83 0.86
C ARG A 92 13.99 3.80 -0.23
N LEU A 93 13.64 2.58 0.17
CA LEU A 93 13.31 1.50 -0.76
C LEU A 93 12.09 1.85 -1.63
N SER A 94 11.13 2.59 -1.07
CA SER A 94 9.97 3.08 -1.81
C SER A 94 10.32 4.12 -2.87
N LEU A 95 11.31 4.98 -2.61
CA LEU A 95 11.82 5.92 -3.63
C LEU A 95 12.55 5.18 -4.75
N GLU A 96 13.39 4.19 -4.42
CA GLU A 96 14.09 3.37 -5.43
C GLU A 96 13.10 2.55 -6.29
N LEU A 97 12.02 2.03 -5.68
CA LEU A 97 10.92 1.40 -6.42
C LEU A 97 10.19 2.40 -7.32
N LEU A 98 9.91 3.61 -6.83
CA LEU A 98 9.24 4.65 -7.61
C LEU A 98 10.08 5.09 -8.81
N GLU A 99 11.38 5.31 -8.62
CA GLU A 99 12.34 5.60 -9.68
C GLU A 99 12.27 4.52 -10.75
N ALA A 100 12.39 3.24 -10.37
CA ALA A 100 12.27 2.12 -11.29
C ALA A 100 10.95 2.15 -12.06
N CYS A 101 9.81 2.37 -11.39
CA CYS A 101 8.51 2.46 -12.05
C CYS A 101 8.41 3.66 -13.01
N THR A 102 8.95 4.83 -12.66
CA THR A 102 8.94 6.01 -13.55
C THR A 102 9.82 5.82 -14.78
N MET A 103 10.94 5.11 -14.65
CA MET A 103 11.85 4.82 -15.77
C MET A 103 11.33 3.72 -16.70
N ASN A 104 10.59 2.74 -16.16
CA ASN A 104 10.19 1.54 -16.92
C ASN A 104 8.71 1.51 -17.32
N CYS A 105 7.87 2.36 -16.74
CA CYS A 105 6.42 2.34 -16.98
C CYS A 105 5.93 3.72 -17.45
N ALA A 106 5.68 3.87 -18.75
CA ALA A 106 5.33 5.14 -19.40
C ALA A 106 4.12 5.85 -18.76
N ARG A 107 3.17 5.11 -18.17
CA ARG A 107 1.96 5.70 -17.56
C ARG A 107 2.13 6.05 -16.08
N VAL A 108 3.23 5.66 -15.43
CA VAL A 108 3.41 5.88 -13.97
C VAL A 108 3.69 7.35 -13.66
N ALA A 109 4.55 8.03 -14.42
CA ALA A 109 4.88 9.45 -14.18
C ALA A 109 3.62 10.33 -14.07
N SER A 110 2.66 10.16 -14.99
CA SER A 110 1.38 10.90 -14.95
C SER A 110 0.56 10.67 -13.66
N LYS A 111 0.64 9.47 -13.10
CA LYS A 111 -0.06 9.08 -11.86
C LYS A 111 0.66 9.65 -10.63
N VAL A 112 1.98 9.69 -10.65
CA VAL A 112 2.80 10.34 -9.61
C VAL A 112 2.43 11.82 -9.44
N VAL A 113 2.27 12.52 -10.57
CA VAL A 113 1.80 13.92 -10.59
C VAL A 113 0.37 14.02 -10.04
N SER A 114 -0.54 13.19 -10.54
CA SER A 114 -1.95 13.21 -10.15
C SER A 114 -2.17 12.94 -8.66
N GLU A 115 -1.42 11.99 -8.09
CA GLU A 115 -1.49 11.61 -6.68
C GLU A 115 -0.69 12.53 -5.75
N LYS A 116 -0.07 13.59 -6.29
CA LYS A 116 0.73 14.58 -5.53
C LYS A 116 1.87 13.94 -4.71
N VAL A 117 2.52 12.90 -5.24
CA VAL A 117 3.59 12.19 -4.52
C VAL A 117 4.77 13.12 -4.22
N LEU A 118 5.07 14.06 -5.13
CA LEU A 118 6.14 15.06 -4.93
C LEU A 118 5.97 15.83 -3.61
N GLN A 119 4.73 16.14 -3.21
CA GLN A 119 4.47 16.86 -1.96
C GLN A 119 4.86 16.03 -0.73
N GLU A 120 4.65 14.72 -0.78
CA GLU A 120 5.07 13.84 0.31
C GLU A 120 6.60 13.63 0.33
N MET A 121 7.26 13.64 -0.83
CA MET A 121 8.73 13.61 -0.91
C MET A 121 9.36 14.86 -0.27
N VAL A 122 8.82 16.05 -0.57
CA VAL A 122 9.29 17.31 0.02
C VAL A 122 9.13 17.28 1.54
N LYS A 123 7.96 16.90 2.04
CA LYS A 123 7.72 16.77 3.50
C LYS A 123 8.68 15.78 4.17
N MET A 124 9.01 14.67 3.49
CA MET A 124 9.96 13.69 4.01
C MET A 124 11.38 14.26 4.12
N ILE A 125 11.81 15.12 3.19
CA ILE A 125 13.12 15.80 3.24
C ILE A 125 13.14 16.84 4.37
N GLU A 126 12.07 17.60 4.53
CA GLU A 126 11.95 18.64 5.57
C GLU A 126 11.94 18.06 7.00
N ASN A 127 11.63 16.77 7.15
CA ASN A 127 11.57 16.13 8.46
C ASN A 127 12.99 15.79 8.98
N PRO A 128 13.43 16.43 10.10
CA PRO A 128 14.80 16.29 10.62
C PRO A 128 15.08 14.90 11.21
N VAL A 129 14.06 14.09 11.47
CA VAL A 129 14.21 12.69 11.96
C VAL A 129 14.51 11.74 10.79
N THR A 130 14.03 12.06 9.59
CA THR A 130 14.18 11.25 8.38
C THR A 130 15.27 11.76 7.44
N SER A 131 15.83 12.95 7.68
CA SER A 131 16.87 13.64 6.89
C SER A 131 18.23 12.92 6.84
N CYS A 132 18.39 11.78 7.50
CA CYS A 132 19.63 11.02 7.51
C CYS A 132 19.84 10.24 6.20
N GLY A 133 20.56 10.85 5.24
CA GLY A 133 21.34 10.12 4.24
C GLY A 133 21.40 10.75 2.86
N TYR A 134 22.61 11.04 2.37
CA TYR A 134 22.91 11.46 0.98
C TYR A 134 22.18 10.63 -0.09
N LYS A 135 21.99 9.32 0.16
CA LYS A 135 21.26 8.41 -0.74
C LYS A 135 19.77 8.76 -0.90
N LYS A 136 19.12 9.29 0.13
CA LYS A 136 17.70 9.68 0.05
C LYS A 136 17.52 10.94 -0.80
N CYS A 137 18.34 11.96 -0.58
CA CYS A 137 18.31 13.17 -1.41
C CYS A 137 18.61 12.84 -2.86
N PHE A 138 19.61 11.99 -3.12
CA PHE A 138 19.92 11.52 -4.47
C PHE A 138 18.74 10.79 -5.13
N ALA A 139 18.04 9.91 -4.40
CA ALA A 139 16.87 9.21 -4.92
C ALA A 139 15.70 10.16 -5.22
N VAL A 140 15.45 11.17 -4.37
CA VAL A 140 14.43 12.19 -4.65
C VAL A 140 14.81 13.04 -5.86
N ASP A 141 16.05 13.52 -5.94
CA ASP A 141 16.53 14.32 -7.07
C ASP A 141 16.44 13.52 -8.39
N SER A 142 16.78 12.22 -8.35
CA SER A 142 16.64 11.33 -9.51
C SER A 142 15.16 11.16 -9.90
N CYS A 143 14.27 10.90 -8.93
CA CYS A 143 12.83 10.80 -9.18
C CYS A 143 12.23 12.11 -9.73
N LEU A 144 12.70 13.28 -9.27
CA LEU A 144 12.26 14.57 -9.79
C LEU A 144 12.73 14.82 -11.23
N GLY A 145 13.87 14.23 -11.63
CA GLY A 145 14.35 14.31 -13.01
C GLY A 145 13.55 13.44 -13.99
N THR A 146 12.83 12.43 -13.51
CA THR A 146 12.07 11.47 -14.34
C THR A 146 10.56 11.72 -14.38
N VAL A 147 10.02 12.60 -13.53
CA VAL A 147 8.59 12.96 -13.45
C VAL A 147 8.32 14.32 -14.06
#